data_AF-A0A556RU98-F1
#
_entry.id   AF-A0A556RU98-F1
#
_cell.length_a   1.000
_cell.length_b   1.000
_cell.length_c   1.000
_cell.angle_alpha   90.00
_cell.angle_beta   90.00
_cell.angle_gamma   90.00
#
_symmetry.space_group_name_H-M   'P 1'
#
loop_
_entity.id
_entity.type
_entity.pdbx_description
1 polymer ?
#
loop_
_entity_poly.entity_id
_entity_poly.type
_entity_poly.pdbx_seq_one_letter_code
_entity_poly.pdbx_strand_id
1 'polypeptide(L)'
;TQLNIGHLVDQNKEQRGEGFELRTDEWGAIAANKGLYLTSQTEPKAQGKQLDMQGAITQLENALSIAKALQNAATASEAHGADTDSQEQLKATLTQLAQSGILAYAQEGI
;
A
#
# COMPACT_ATOMS: atom_id res chain seq x y z
N THR A 1 -4.85 -23.67 -10.00
CA THR A 1 -5.32 -22.30 -9.64
C THR A 1 -6.49 -22.39 -8.69
N GLN A 2 -6.48 -21.61 -7.60
CA GLN A 2 -7.47 -21.66 -6.52
C GLN A 2 -7.71 -20.25 -5.93
N LEU A 3 -8.95 -19.95 -5.55
CA LEU A 3 -9.32 -18.88 -4.62
C LEU A 3 -9.99 -19.54 -3.42
N ASN A 4 -9.36 -19.43 -2.25
CA ASN A 4 -9.83 -20.04 -1.02
C ASN A 4 -10.19 -18.95 0.00
N ILE A 5 -11.31 -19.05 0.72
CA ILE A 5 -11.84 -18.00 1.61
C ILE A 5 -12.41 -18.62 2.91
N GLY A 6 -12.11 -18.00 4.05
CA GLY A 6 -12.56 -18.42 5.39
C GLY A 6 -11.58 -19.40 6.01
N HIS A 7 -12.13 -20.53 6.48
CA HIS A 7 -11.36 -21.62 7.08
C HIS A 7 -10.73 -22.49 5.99
N LEU A 8 -9.42 -22.34 5.80
CA LEU A 8 -8.68 -23.00 4.74
C LEU A 8 -8.28 -24.40 5.21
N VAL A 9 -8.75 -25.45 4.52
CA VAL A 9 -8.40 -26.86 4.82
C VAL A 9 -7.55 -27.50 3.74
N ASP A 10 -6.75 -28.50 4.10
CA ASP A 10 -6.03 -29.35 3.16
C ASP A 10 -6.91 -30.52 2.66
N GLN A 11 -6.30 -31.46 1.93
CA GLN A 11 -6.98 -32.66 1.41
C GLN A 11 -7.49 -33.62 2.51
N ASN A 12 -6.89 -33.57 3.70
CA ASN A 12 -7.27 -34.36 4.87
C ASN A 12 -8.32 -33.67 5.74
N LYS A 13 -8.78 -32.47 5.33
CA LYS A 13 -9.66 -31.58 6.09
C LYS A 13 -8.99 -30.98 7.34
N GLU A 14 -7.67 -30.98 7.39
CA GLU A 14 -6.91 -30.31 8.44
C GLU A 14 -6.75 -28.83 8.11
N GLN A 15 -6.87 -27.97 9.12
CA GLN A 15 -6.74 -26.52 8.93
C GLN A 15 -5.31 -26.18 8.50
N ARG A 16 -5.19 -25.45 7.39
CA ARG A 16 -3.91 -24.93 6.86
C ARG A 16 -3.81 -23.41 6.90
N GLY A 17 -4.89 -22.71 7.22
CA GLY A 17 -4.91 -21.25 7.33
C GLY A 17 -6.30 -20.64 7.57
N GLU A 18 -6.34 -19.32 7.68
CA GLU A 18 -7.53 -18.50 7.82
C GLU A 18 -7.44 -17.26 6.91
N GLY A 19 -8.57 -16.73 6.47
CA GLY A 19 -8.63 -15.51 5.67
C GLY A 19 -8.87 -15.82 4.19
N PHE A 20 -8.07 -15.26 3.29
CA PHE A 20 -8.17 -15.60 1.87
C PHE A 20 -6.80 -15.95 1.29
N GLU A 21 -6.78 -16.89 0.37
CA GLU A 21 -5.60 -17.27 -0.40
C GLU A 21 -5.96 -17.29 -1.88
N LEU A 22 -5.24 -16.51 -2.69
CA LEU A 22 -5.22 -16.63 -4.14
C LEU A 22 -3.92 -17.32 -4.54
N ARG A 23 -3.98 -18.54 -5.07
CA ARG A 23 -2.79 -19.30 -5.50
C ARG A 23 -2.92 -19.89 -6.90
N THR A 24 -1.81 -19.93 -7.61
CA THR A 24 -1.69 -20.59 -8.91
C THR A 24 -0.25 -21.06 -9.10
N ASP A 25 -0.05 -22.17 -9.80
CA ASP A 25 1.29 -22.65 -10.16
C ASP A 25 1.75 -22.02 -11.50
N GLU A 26 0.84 -21.29 -12.16
CA GLU A 26 1.02 -20.59 -13.43
C GLU A 26 1.08 -19.05 -13.22
N TRP A 27 1.06 -18.26 -14.30
CA TRP A 27 0.96 -16.79 -14.19
C TRP A 27 -0.32 -16.31 -13.50
N GLY A 28 -0.20 -15.21 -12.74
CA GLY A 28 -1.32 -14.47 -12.15
C GLY A 28 -1.19 -12.97 -12.42
N ALA A 29 -2.33 -12.29 -12.50
CA ALA A 29 -2.38 -10.83 -12.66
C ALA A 29 -3.48 -10.23 -11.78
N ILE A 30 -3.16 -9.17 -11.05
CA ILE A 30 -4.13 -8.30 -10.38
C ILE A 30 -4.07 -6.96 -11.12
N ALA A 31 -5.12 -6.64 -11.87
CA ALA A 31 -5.19 -5.45 -12.71
C ALA A 31 -6.35 -4.55 -12.28
N ALA A 32 -6.02 -3.31 -11.92
CA ALA A 32 -7.00 -2.29 -11.57
C ALA A 32 -6.57 -0.95 -12.18
N ASN A 33 -7.27 -0.50 -13.22
CA ASN A 33 -6.89 0.72 -13.95
C ASN A 33 -6.94 1.99 -13.08
N LYS A 34 -7.74 1.98 -12.01
CA LYS A 34 -7.83 3.07 -11.03
C LYS A 34 -6.79 2.97 -9.91
N GLY A 35 -5.92 1.96 -9.92
CA GLY A 35 -4.89 1.73 -8.91
C GLY A 35 -5.19 0.58 -7.96
N LEU A 36 -4.19 0.20 -7.17
CA LEU A 36 -4.23 -0.88 -6.17
C LEU A 36 -3.85 -0.34 -4.79
N TYR A 37 -4.65 -0.66 -3.79
CA TYR A 37 -4.34 -0.43 -2.38
C TYR A 37 -4.19 -1.77 -1.68
N LEU A 38 -3.00 -2.06 -1.17
CA LEU A 38 -2.64 -3.29 -0.46
C LEU A 38 -2.39 -2.90 0.99
N THR A 39 -3.23 -3.36 1.92
CA THR A 39 -3.16 -2.89 3.31
C THR A 39 -3.43 -3.97 4.33
N SER A 40 -2.76 -3.86 5.48
CA SER A 40 -3.09 -4.60 6.70
C SER A 40 -4.00 -3.81 7.64
N GLN A 41 -4.32 -2.55 7.31
CA GLN A 41 -5.31 -1.77 8.06
C GLN A 41 -6.71 -2.04 7.53
N THR A 42 -7.55 -2.54 8.41
CA THR A 42 -8.93 -2.89 8.08
C THR A 42 -9.86 -2.47 9.20
N GLU A 43 -11.06 -2.05 8.84
CA GLU A 43 -12.13 -1.86 9.81
C GLU A 43 -12.86 -3.19 10.10
N PRO A 44 -13.14 -3.53 11.36
CA PRO A 44 -13.88 -4.74 11.70
C PRO A 44 -15.22 -4.81 10.95
N LYS A 45 -15.48 -5.95 10.32
CA LYS A 45 -16.70 -6.20 9.54
C LYS A 45 -16.90 -5.24 8.36
N ALA A 46 -15.82 -4.67 7.82
CA ALA A 46 -15.85 -3.75 6.68
C ALA A 46 -16.79 -2.54 6.91
N GLN A 47 -16.81 -2.01 8.13
CA GLN A 47 -17.62 -0.82 8.46
C GLN A 47 -17.09 0.47 7.81
N GLY A 48 -15.80 0.51 7.47
CA GLY A 48 -15.17 1.62 6.76
C GLY A 48 -15.31 1.55 5.24
N LYS A 49 -14.65 2.48 4.54
CA LYS A 49 -14.56 2.46 3.08
C LYS A 49 -13.50 1.46 2.63
N GLN A 50 -13.70 0.86 1.45
CA GLN A 50 -12.68 -0.01 0.82
C GLN A 50 -11.32 0.69 0.67
N LEU A 51 -11.34 1.99 0.40
CA LEU A 51 -10.15 2.85 0.29
C LEU A 51 -10.03 3.78 1.51
N ASP A 52 -10.27 3.25 2.72
CA ASP A 52 -9.85 3.95 3.92
C ASP A 52 -8.33 3.90 4.04
N MET A 53 -7.70 5.01 3.63
CA MET A 53 -6.26 5.12 3.43
C MET A 53 -5.66 6.12 4.41
N GLN A 54 -6.37 6.52 5.47
CA GLN A 54 -5.94 7.63 6.32
C GLN A 54 -4.55 7.38 6.93
N GLY A 55 -4.28 6.17 7.42
CA GLY A 55 -2.96 5.80 7.94
C GLY A 55 -1.86 5.87 6.86
N ALA A 56 -2.18 5.41 5.64
CA ALA A 56 -1.24 5.44 4.52
C ALA A 56 -0.95 6.88 4.06
N ILE A 57 -1.97 7.74 3.99
CA ILE A 57 -1.87 9.16 3.64
C ILE A 57 -0.98 9.88 4.65
N THR A 58 -1.20 9.66 5.95
CA THR A 58 -0.36 10.24 7.01
C THR A 58 1.12 9.85 6.82
N GLN A 59 1.40 8.60 6.43
CA GLN A 59 2.79 8.19 6.18
C GLN A 59 3.39 8.81 4.92
N LEU A 60 2.62 8.99 3.86
CA LEU A 60 3.08 9.72 2.67
C LEU A 60 3.40 11.19 2.99
N GLU A 61 2.56 11.84 3.80
CA GLU A 61 2.79 13.21 4.25
C GLU A 61 4.05 13.34 5.12
N ASN A 62 4.24 12.40 6.06
CA ASN A 62 5.44 12.36 6.90
C ASN A 62 6.71 12.15 6.05
N ALA A 63 6.69 11.20 5.12
CA ALA A 63 7.82 10.92 4.23
C ALA A 63 8.18 12.14 3.37
N LEU A 64 7.17 12.83 2.80
CA LEU A 64 7.39 14.05 2.03
C LEU A 64 7.97 15.18 2.89
N SER A 65 7.48 15.33 4.13
CA SER A 65 8.00 16.31 5.08
C SER A 65 9.49 16.08 5.39
N ILE A 66 9.87 14.81 5.64
CA ILE A 66 11.27 14.41 5.85
C ILE A 66 12.10 14.71 4.59
N ALA A 67 11.62 14.36 3.40
CA ALA A 67 12.32 14.62 2.15
C ALA A 67 12.58 16.12 1.93
N LYS A 68 11.59 16.98 2.22
CA LYS A 68 11.73 18.44 2.16
C LYS A 68 12.73 18.97 3.19
N ALA A 69 12.73 18.44 4.41
CA ALA A 69 13.71 18.81 5.43
C ALA A 69 15.15 18.45 5.00
N LEU A 70 15.35 17.25 4.44
CA LEU A 70 16.64 16.80 3.92
C LEU A 70 17.10 17.64 2.72
N GLN A 71 16.20 17.95 1.79
CA GLN A 71 16.47 18.88 0.69
C GLN A 71 16.95 20.23 1.20
N ASN A 72 16.28 20.82 2.18
CA ASN A 72 16.68 22.12 2.75
C ASN A 72 18.08 22.06 3.38
N ALA A 73 18.38 20.99 4.12
CA ALA A 73 19.69 20.78 4.73
C ALA A 73 20.80 20.59 3.68
N ALA A 74 20.51 19.86 2.59
CA ALA A 74 21.43 19.66 1.48
C ALA A 74 21.73 20.99 0.76
N THR A 75 20.70 21.78 0.42
CA THR A 75 20.86 23.10 -0.21
C THR A 75 21.69 24.03 0.67
N ALA A 76 21.43 24.04 1.99
CA ALA A 76 22.18 24.87 2.93
C ALA A 76 23.66 24.47 3.04
N SER A 77 24.00 23.24 2.65
CA SER A 77 25.37 22.71 2.64
C SER A 77 26.01 22.73 1.26
N GLU A 78 25.41 23.43 0.28
CA GLU A 78 25.83 23.43 -1.13
C GLU A 78 25.90 22.02 -1.77
N ALA A 79 25.19 21.06 -1.18
CA ALA A 79 25.08 19.70 -1.69
C ALA A 79 23.94 19.60 -2.71
N HIS A 80 23.91 18.47 -3.43
CA HIS A 80 22.82 18.20 -4.38
C HIS A 80 21.50 17.99 -3.63
N GLY A 81 20.44 18.61 -4.15
CA GLY A 81 19.09 18.47 -3.63
C GLY A 81 18.46 17.11 -3.88
N ALA A 82 17.36 16.84 -3.18
CA ALA A 82 16.47 15.72 -3.44
C ALA A 82 15.30 16.18 -4.33
N ASP A 83 14.87 15.36 -5.29
CA ASP A 83 13.70 15.66 -6.11
C ASP A 83 12.40 15.54 -5.29
N THR A 84 12.06 16.60 -4.57
CA THR A 84 10.84 16.66 -3.74
C THR A 84 9.59 16.93 -4.56
N ASP A 85 9.72 17.46 -5.77
CA ASP A 85 8.59 17.78 -6.64
C ASP A 85 7.95 16.48 -7.16
N SER A 86 8.78 15.51 -7.59
CA SER A 86 8.30 14.17 -7.95
C SER A 86 7.66 13.45 -6.76
N GLN A 87 8.16 13.64 -5.54
CA GLN A 87 7.56 13.06 -4.33
C GLN A 87 6.22 13.71 -3.97
N GLU A 88 6.08 15.02 -4.18
CA GLU A 88 4.82 15.73 -3.99
C GLU A 88 3.76 15.27 -5.01
N GLN A 89 4.18 15.09 -6.27
CA GLN A 89 3.33 14.51 -7.31
C GLN A 89 2.94 13.06 -6.99
N LEU A 90 3.87 12.24 -6.51
CA LEU A 90 3.59 10.87 -6.11
C LEU A 90 2.57 10.80 -4.97
N LYS A 91 2.72 11.64 -3.94
CA LYS A 91 1.73 11.78 -2.86
C LYS A 91 0.36 12.11 -3.45
N ALA A 92 0.26 13.13 -4.30
CA ALA A 92 -1.01 13.54 -4.93
C ALA A 92 -1.64 12.41 -5.77
N THR A 93 -0.84 11.64 -6.51
CA THR A 93 -1.28 10.49 -7.29
C THR A 93 -1.83 9.36 -6.39
N LEU A 94 -1.17 9.07 -5.27
CA LEU A 94 -1.51 7.94 -4.39
C LEU A 94 -2.60 8.27 -3.36
N THR A 95 -2.78 9.54 -2.98
CA THR A 95 -3.88 9.96 -2.10
C THR A 95 -5.21 9.58 -2.73
N GLN A 96 -5.94 8.68 -2.06
CA GLN A 96 -7.21 8.10 -2.54
C GLN A 96 -7.13 7.43 -3.92
N LEU A 97 -5.92 7.06 -4.36
CA LEU A 97 -5.67 6.58 -5.73
C LEU A 97 -6.27 7.52 -6.79
N ALA A 98 -6.01 8.82 -6.67
CA ALA A 98 -6.47 9.84 -7.62
C ALA A 98 -6.02 9.55 -9.06
N GLN A 99 -4.89 8.87 -9.23
CA GLN A 99 -4.42 8.32 -10.51
C GLN A 99 -4.00 6.85 -10.34
N SER A 100 -3.74 6.19 -11.48
CA SER A 100 -3.31 4.79 -11.50
C SER A 100 -1.95 4.63 -10.81
N GLY A 101 -1.96 4.03 -9.63
CA GLY A 101 -0.77 3.75 -8.83
C GLY A 101 -0.96 2.55 -7.90
N ILE A 102 0.11 2.13 -7.24
CA ILE A 102 0.08 1.08 -6.22
C ILE A 102 0.50 1.70 -4.90
N LEU A 103 -0.35 1.60 -3.87
CA LEU A 103 0.00 1.96 -2.50
C LEU A 103 -0.04 0.69 -1.64
N ALA A 104 1.10 0.33 -1.06
CA ALA A 104 1.21 -0.70 -0.04
C ALA A 104 1.39 -0.04 1.32
N TYR A 105 0.64 -0.48 2.33
CA TYR A 105 0.71 0.10 3.67
C TYR A 105 0.39 -0.92 4.77
N ALA A 106 1.26 -0.99 5.76
CA ALA A 106 1.04 -1.74 6.99
C ALA A 106 1.64 -0.98 8.15
N GLN A 107 0.88 -0.81 9.23
CA GLN A 107 1.30 -0.01 10.39
C GLN A 107 2.54 -0.59 11.08
N GLU A 108 2.64 -1.91 11.13
CA GLU A 108 3.72 -2.66 11.79
C GLU A 108 4.89 -2.99 10.84
N GLY A 109 4.88 -2.44 9.62
CA GLY A 109 5.96 -2.60 8.64
C GLY A 109 5.52 -3.28 7.34
N ILE A 110 6.26 -2.97 6.28
CA ILE A 110 6.18 -3.59 4.94
C ILE A 110 7.51 -4.30 4.70
#